data_AF-A0AAP1EZI5-F1
#
_entry.id   AF-A0AAP1EZI5-F1
#
_cell.length_a   1.000
_cell.length_b   1.000
_cell.length_c   1.000
_cell.angle_alpha   90.00
_cell.angle_beta   90.00
_cell.angle_gamma   90.00
#
_symmetry.space_group_name_H-M   'P 1'
#
loop_
_entity.id
_entity.type
_entity.pdbx_description
1 polymer ?
#
loop_
_entity_poly.entity_id
_entity_poly.type
_entity_poly.pdbx_seq_one_letter_code
_entity_poly.pdbx_strand_id
1 'polypeptide(L)'
;MQRYVLVDASARPDTPQALCYYLQDLPHRSLFARQPEAEHADLGPWLVQLPEFGQAPIEGWLRALEQGHPAVAWLDSAGDFDAVFDHLETCLDLRRPNGTLALLRYWDGRVFVRLQRILTANQRLQLLGPIERWRTRVLGEDVVVSLSAIDGQEHSDA
;
A
#
# COMPACT_ATOMS: atom_id res chain seq x y z
N MET A 1 1.67 -14.33 -10.24
CA MET A 1 1.11 -13.15 -9.53
C MET A 1 2.23 -12.56 -8.71
N GLN A 2 2.42 -11.24 -8.75
CA GLN A 2 3.58 -10.59 -8.13
C GLN A 2 3.22 -10.11 -6.73
N ARG A 3 4.19 -10.25 -5.82
CA ARG A 3 4.04 -9.89 -4.41
C ARG A 3 4.71 -8.55 -4.16
N TYR A 4 3.98 -7.63 -3.53
CA TYR A 4 4.51 -6.34 -3.13
C TYR A 4 4.17 -6.05 -1.67
N VAL A 5 4.90 -5.12 -1.09
CA VAL A 5 4.54 -4.51 0.18
C VAL A 5 4.62 -3.00 0.08
N LEU A 6 3.67 -2.33 0.73
CA LEU A 6 3.79 -0.92 1.09
C LEU A 6 4.26 -0.82 2.53
N VAL A 7 5.30 -0.02 2.75
CA VAL A 7 5.87 0.18 4.07
C VAL A 7 5.88 1.67 4.41
N ASP A 8 5.14 2.05 5.46
CA ASP A 8 5.21 3.39 6.03
C ASP A 8 6.53 3.54 6.82
N ALA A 9 7.52 4.18 6.19
CA ALA A 9 8.83 4.37 6.79
C ALA A 9 8.81 5.37 7.96
N SER A 10 7.74 6.15 8.13
CA SER A 10 7.57 7.06 9.27
C SER A 10 7.11 6.36 10.55
N ALA A 11 6.77 5.07 10.49
CA ALA A 11 6.19 4.33 11.62
C ALA A 11 7.10 4.26 12.85
N ARG A 12 8.43 4.18 12.64
CA ARG A 12 9.43 4.21 13.72
C ARG A 12 10.67 4.97 13.23
N PRO A 13 11.43 5.61 14.14
CA PRO A 13 12.65 6.35 13.78
C PRO A 13 13.70 5.50 13.05
N ASP A 14 13.76 4.20 13.33
CA ASP A 14 14.72 3.24 12.75
C ASP A 14 14.24 2.60 11.45
N THR A 15 12.97 2.77 11.06
CA THR A 15 12.41 2.11 9.87
C THR A 15 13.13 2.50 8.57
N PRO A 16 13.46 3.78 8.30
CA PRO A 16 14.15 4.14 7.05
C PRO A 16 15.51 3.46 6.91
N GLN A 17 16.29 3.44 7.99
CA GLN A 17 17.60 2.78 8.00
C GLN A 17 17.48 1.26 7.81
N ALA A 18 16.50 0.63 8.47
CA ALA A 18 16.24 -0.79 8.31
C ALA A 18 15.80 -1.13 6.87
N LEU A 19 14.94 -0.32 6.25
CA LEU A 19 14.56 -0.48 4.85
C LEU A 19 15.79 -0.45 3.94
N CYS A 20 16.65 0.58 4.03
CA CYS A 20 17.85 0.66 3.21
C CYS A 20 18.76 -0.58 3.34
N TYR A 21 18.83 -1.20 4.53
CA TYR A 21 19.57 -2.44 4.74
C TYR A 21 18.94 -3.63 4.01
N TYR A 22 17.62 -3.80 4.11
CA TYR A 22 16.94 -4.96 3.52
C TYR A 22 16.69 -4.85 2.01
N LEU A 23 16.64 -3.64 1.47
CA LEU A 23 16.20 -3.36 0.10
C LEU A 23 17.30 -3.39 -0.96
N GLN A 24 18.56 -3.64 -0.59
CA GLN A 24 19.73 -3.51 -1.48
C GLN A 24 19.58 -4.23 -2.82
N ASP A 25 18.95 -5.42 -2.81
CA ASP A 25 18.78 -6.27 -3.99
C ASP A 25 17.31 -6.43 -4.43
N LEU A 26 16.40 -5.58 -3.91
CA LEU A 26 14.97 -5.67 -4.20
C LEU A 26 14.51 -4.46 -5.03
N PRO A 27 13.64 -4.63 -6.02
CA PRO A 27 12.98 -3.51 -6.68
C PRO A 27 12.15 -2.72 -5.67
N HIS A 28 12.43 -1.42 -5.53
CA HIS A 28 11.74 -0.56 -4.58
C HIS A 28 11.71 0.89 -5.03
N ARG A 29 10.70 1.64 -4.57
CA ARG A 29 10.57 3.08 -4.81
C ARG A 29 9.64 3.72 -3.79
N SER A 30 9.99 4.87 -3.24
CA SER A 30 9.06 5.67 -2.45
C SER A 30 7.96 6.25 -3.35
N LEU A 31 6.70 6.13 -2.93
CA LEU A 31 5.59 6.77 -3.65
C LEU A 31 5.63 8.30 -3.55
N PHE A 32 6.47 8.89 -2.69
CA PHE A 32 6.64 10.33 -2.64
C PHE A 32 7.67 10.83 -3.67
N ALA A 33 8.34 9.94 -4.40
CA ALA A 33 9.44 10.32 -5.29
C ALA A 33 9.03 11.34 -6.37
N ARG A 34 7.77 11.34 -6.85
CA ARG A 34 7.25 12.32 -7.81
C ARG A 34 6.14 13.22 -7.22
N GLN A 35 6.13 13.39 -5.90
CA GLN A 35 5.11 14.17 -5.17
C GLN A 35 5.68 15.46 -4.58
N PRO A 36 4.83 16.43 -4.19
CA PRO A 36 5.27 17.60 -3.41
C PRO A 36 6.06 17.22 -2.15
N GLU A 37 5.78 16.06 -1.57
CA GLU A 37 6.45 15.48 -0.40
C GLU A 37 7.81 14.81 -0.72
N ALA A 38 8.36 14.96 -1.93
CA ALA A 38 9.61 14.30 -2.33
C ALA A 38 10.81 14.59 -1.41
N GLU A 39 10.85 15.76 -0.75
CA GLU A 39 11.88 16.08 0.26
C GLU A 39 11.84 15.14 1.48
N HIS A 40 10.72 14.44 1.68
CA HIS A 40 10.49 13.47 2.74
C HIS A 40 10.34 12.03 2.19
N ALA A 41 10.84 11.73 0.99
CA ALA A 41 10.69 10.42 0.36
C ALA A 41 11.22 9.26 1.23
N ASP A 42 12.26 9.51 2.03
CA ASP A 42 12.81 8.53 2.97
C ASP A 42 11.81 8.10 4.07
N LEU A 43 10.77 8.89 4.32
CA LEU A 43 9.73 8.63 5.32
C LEU A 43 8.44 8.04 4.72
N GLY A 44 8.25 8.19 3.41
CA GLY A 44 6.96 8.07 2.76
C GLY A 44 6.81 6.83 1.91
N PRO A 45 5.60 6.23 1.89
CA PRO A 45 5.43 4.79 1.76
C PRO A 45 6.26 4.21 0.62
N TRP A 46 7.05 3.20 0.96
CA TRP A 46 7.90 2.51 0.01
C TRP A 46 7.12 1.35 -0.59
N LEU A 47 7.00 1.33 -1.91
CA LEU A 47 6.62 0.12 -2.63
C LEU A 47 7.86 -0.74 -2.79
N VAL A 48 7.75 -2.01 -2.40
CA VAL A 48 8.82 -2.99 -2.51
C VAL A 48 8.27 -4.23 -3.19
N GLN A 49 8.95 -4.73 -4.21
CA GLN A 49 8.66 -6.02 -4.80
C GLN A 49 9.36 -7.13 -4.02
N LEU A 50 8.58 -8.11 -3.58
CA LEU A 50 9.13 -9.30 -2.92
C LEU A 50 9.44 -10.38 -3.97
N PRO A 51 10.50 -11.18 -3.77
CA PRO A 51 10.84 -12.27 -4.67
C PRO A 51 9.71 -13.30 -4.71
N GLU A 52 9.49 -13.95 -5.86
CA GLU A 52 8.41 -14.92 -6.02
C GLU A 52 8.61 -16.18 -5.15
N PHE A 53 9.86 -16.63 -4.97
CA PHE A 53 10.21 -17.84 -4.23
C PHE A 53 11.16 -17.57 -3.06
N GLY A 54 10.96 -18.30 -1.96
CA GLY A 54 11.78 -18.21 -0.74
C GLY A 54 11.27 -17.16 0.26
N GLN A 55 11.65 -17.32 1.53
CA GLN A 55 11.45 -16.30 2.55
C GLN A 55 12.54 -15.24 2.39
N ALA A 56 12.17 -14.06 1.88
CA ALA A 56 13.10 -12.95 1.86
C ALA A 56 13.41 -12.53 3.31
N PRO A 57 14.68 -12.25 3.69
CA PRO A 57 15.02 -11.81 5.05
C PRO A 57 14.19 -10.62 5.56
N ILE A 58 13.74 -9.76 4.63
CA ILE A 58 12.87 -8.62 4.92
C ILE A 58 11.48 -9.03 5.43
N GLU A 59 10.93 -10.18 5.03
CA GLU A 59 9.57 -10.60 5.40
C GLU A 59 9.44 -10.77 6.91
N GLY A 60 10.44 -11.35 7.58
CA GLY A 60 10.43 -11.51 9.03
C GLY A 60 10.42 -10.17 9.76
N TRP A 61 11.20 -9.20 9.27
CA TRP A 61 11.22 -7.85 9.82
C TRP A 61 9.91 -7.10 9.58
N LEU A 62 9.32 -7.19 8.37
CA LEU A 62 8.01 -6.62 8.05
C LEU A 62 6.90 -7.20 8.93
N ARG A 63 6.93 -8.52 9.14
CA ARG A 63 5.99 -9.21 10.05
C ARG A 63 6.14 -8.73 11.49
N ALA A 64 7.35 -8.44 11.95
CA ALA A 64 7.55 -7.86 13.27
C ALA A 64 7.06 -6.40 13.35
N LEU A 65 7.31 -5.61 12.29
CA LEU A 65 6.89 -4.21 12.20
C LEU A 65 5.36 -4.07 12.28
N GLU A 66 4.61 -4.92 11.56
CA GLU A 66 3.15 -4.85 11.51
C GLU A 66 2.43 -5.30 12.80
N GLN A 67 3.11 -6.03 13.68
CA GLN A 67 2.53 -6.36 15.00
C GLN A 67 2.50 -5.14 15.92
N GLY A 68 3.46 -4.22 15.75
CA GLY A 68 3.55 -3.00 16.57
C GLY A 68 2.80 -1.81 15.99
N HIS A 69 2.70 -1.71 14.65
CA HIS A 69 2.17 -0.53 13.96
C HIS A 69 1.41 -0.91 12.68
N PRO A 70 0.35 -0.18 12.28
CA PRO A 70 -0.35 -0.37 11.00
C PRO A 70 0.45 0.21 9.83
N ALA A 71 1.72 -0.22 9.72
CA ALA A 71 2.74 0.36 8.84
C ALA A 71 3.04 -0.50 7.61
N VAL A 72 2.46 -1.69 7.50
CA VAL A 72 2.71 -2.63 6.41
C VAL A 72 1.38 -3.03 5.77
N ALA A 73 1.32 -2.92 4.46
CA ALA A 73 0.28 -3.53 3.64
C ALA A 73 0.91 -4.51 2.65
N TRP A 74 0.36 -5.72 2.59
CA TRP A 74 0.79 -6.80 1.70
C TRP A 74 -0.14 -6.84 0.50
N LEU A 75 0.45 -6.86 -0.70
CA LEU A 75 -0.28 -6.76 -1.95
C LEU A 75 0.06 -7.95 -2.85
N ASP A 76 -0.97 -8.53 -3.46
CA ASP A 76 -0.83 -9.41 -4.62
C ASP A 76 -1.39 -8.68 -5.84
N SER A 77 -0.66 -8.66 -6.94
CA SER A 77 -1.07 -7.95 -8.15
C SER A 77 -0.67 -8.71 -9.42
N ALA A 78 -1.50 -8.57 -10.46
CA ALA A 78 -1.18 -8.99 -11.82
C ALA A 78 -0.26 -7.99 -12.56
N GLY A 79 -0.18 -6.74 -12.08
CA GLY A 79 0.67 -5.70 -12.66
C GLY A 79 2.14 -5.89 -12.35
N ASP A 80 3.00 -5.39 -13.24
CA ASP A 80 4.42 -5.22 -12.98
C ASP A 80 4.71 -4.06 -12.03
N PHE A 81 5.98 -3.94 -11.62
CA PHE A 81 6.38 -2.99 -10.59
C PHE A 81 6.01 -1.56 -10.97
N ASP A 82 6.30 -1.14 -12.20
CA ASP A 82 6.02 0.23 -12.64
C ASP A 82 4.52 0.48 -12.77
N ALA A 83 3.73 -0.47 -13.28
CA ALA A 83 2.28 -0.36 -13.34
C ALA A 83 1.65 -0.24 -11.94
N VAL A 84 2.11 -1.03 -10.98
CA VAL A 84 1.66 -0.96 -9.58
C VAL A 84 2.10 0.34 -8.94
N PHE A 85 3.35 0.77 -9.16
CA PHE A 85 3.88 2.02 -8.64
C PHE A 85 3.08 3.22 -9.16
N ASP A 86 2.92 3.34 -10.47
CA ASP A 86 2.22 4.46 -11.11
C ASP A 86 0.76 4.51 -10.63
N HIS A 87 0.08 3.37 -10.56
CA HIS A 87 -1.29 3.31 -10.03
C HIS A 87 -1.38 3.83 -8.60
N LEU A 88 -0.56 3.26 -7.70
CA LEU A 88 -0.54 3.65 -6.29
C LEU A 88 -0.20 5.12 -6.12
N GLU A 89 0.84 5.60 -6.81
CA GLU A 89 1.26 6.98 -6.72
C GLU A 89 0.15 7.96 -7.17
N THR A 90 -0.59 7.66 -8.23
CA THR A 90 -1.74 8.50 -8.64
C THR A 90 -2.88 8.53 -7.62
N CYS A 91 -3.01 7.48 -6.79
CA CYS A 91 -4.02 7.41 -5.74
C CYS A 91 -3.68 8.29 -4.52
N LEU A 92 -2.46 8.86 -4.44
CA LEU A 92 -2.06 9.76 -3.35
C LEU A 92 -2.81 11.09 -3.41
N ASP A 93 -3.21 11.54 -4.59
CA ASP A 93 -3.80 12.85 -4.80
C ASP A 93 -5.32 12.85 -4.60
N LEU A 94 -5.78 13.41 -3.48
CA LEU A 94 -7.19 13.71 -3.24
C LEU A 94 -7.50 15.16 -3.61
N ARG A 95 -8.26 15.35 -4.69
CA ARG A 95 -8.75 16.68 -5.07
C ARG A 95 -9.91 17.12 -4.19
N ARG A 96 -9.72 18.20 -3.45
CA ARG A 96 -10.76 18.80 -2.59
C ARG A 96 -11.72 19.66 -3.41
N PRO A 97 -12.95 19.94 -2.91
CA PRO A 97 -13.95 20.73 -3.64
C PRO A 97 -13.49 22.15 -4.01
N ASN A 98 -12.56 22.72 -3.25
CA ASN A 98 -11.94 24.02 -3.50
C ASN A 98 -10.79 23.97 -4.54
N GLY A 99 -10.51 22.82 -5.15
CA GLY A 99 -9.45 22.63 -6.13
C GLY A 99 -8.06 22.34 -5.56
N THR A 100 -7.87 22.39 -4.24
CA THR A 100 -6.59 22.03 -3.60
C THR A 100 -6.38 20.52 -3.59
N LEU A 101 -5.13 20.09 -3.71
CA LEU A 101 -4.73 18.70 -3.50
C LEU A 101 -4.49 18.44 -2.01
N ALA A 102 -4.87 17.25 -1.58
CA ALA A 102 -4.57 16.72 -0.25
C ALA A 102 -4.05 15.29 -0.39
N LEU A 103 -3.11 14.92 0.47
CA LEU A 103 -2.53 13.59 0.48
C LEU A 103 -3.49 12.56 1.09
N LEU A 104 -3.93 11.60 0.28
CA LEU A 104 -4.74 10.47 0.72
C LEU A 104 -3.83 9.37 1.29
N ARG A 105 -3.83 9.24 2.61
CA ARG A 105 -3.02 8.25 3.33
C ARG A 105 -3.57 6.82 3.25
N TYR A 106 -3.94 6.34 2.05
CA TYR A 106 -4.56 5.01 1.90
C TYR A 106 -3.63 3.86 2.34
N TRP A 107 -2.31 4.08 2.40
CA TRP A 107 -1.36 3.07 2.86
C TRP A 107 -1.41 2.86 4.39
N ASP A 108 -1.90 3.84 5.15
CA ASP A 108 -2.14 3.66 6.59
C ASP A 108 -3.31 2.70 6.75
N GLY A 109 -3.05 1.55 7.38
CA GLY A 109 -4.06 0.50 7.51
C GLY A 109 -5.37 0.98 8.15
N ARG A 110 -5.32 1.93 9.07
CA ARG A 110 -6.52 2.49 9.73
C ARG A 110 -7.34 3.34 8.76
N VAL A 111 -6.66 4.11 7.92
CA VAL A 111 -7.29 4.92 6.86
C VAL A 111 -7.86 3.98 5.80
N PHE A 112 -7.11 2.98 5.36
CA PHE A 112 -7.56 1.98 4.39
C PHE A 112 -8.87 1.31 4.82
N VAL A 113 -8.91 0.77 6.06
CA VAL A 113 -10.11 0.12 6.61
C VAL A 113 -11.30 1.08 6.65
N ARG A 114 -11.07 2.36 6.95
CA ARG A 114 -12.13 3.38 6.92
C ARG A 114 -12.60 3.66 5.50
N LEU A 115 -11.70 3.71 4.52
CA LEU A 115 -12.04 3.90 3.10
C LEU A 115 -12.97 2.79 2.60
N GLN A 116 -12.73 1.53 3.00
CA GLN A 116 -13.60 0.41 2.61
C GLN A 116 -15.07 0.56 3.04
N ARG A 117 -15.33 1.37 4.07
CA ARG A 117 -16.68 1.61 4.59
C ARG A 117 -17.39 2.81 3.97
N ILE A 118 -16.64 3.75 3.39
CA ILE A 118 -17.19 5.02 2.89
C ILE A 118 -17.16 5.12 1.36
N LEU A 119 -16.26 4.38 0.71
CA LEU A 119 -16.17 4.34 -0.74
C LEU A 119 -17.26 3.43 -1.31
N THR A 120 -17.82 3.83 -2.45
CA THR A 120 -18.69 2.95 -3.25
C THR A 120 -17.88 1.76 -3.77
N ALA A 121 -18.56 0.73 -4.26
CA ALA A 121 -17.87 -0.41 -4.88
C ALA A 121 -16.97 0.02 -6.05
N ASN A 122 -17.48 0.79 -7.01
CA ASN A 122 -16.66 1.37 -8.08
C ASN A 122 -15.45 2.18 -7.56
N GLN A 123 -15.61 2.98 -6.50
CA GLN A 123 -14.47 3.71 -5.91
C GLN A 123 -13.44 2.77 -5.26
N ARG A 124 -13.88 1.66 -4.65
CA ARG A 124 -12.98 0.62 -4.13
C ARG A 124 -12.23 -0.09 -5.26
N LEU A 125 -12.91 -0.39 -6.37
CA LEU A 125 -12.28 -0.95 -7.58
C LEU A 125 -11.24 0.01 -8.15
N GLN A 126 -11.56 1.30 -8.23
CA GLN A 126 -10.63 2.34 -8.66
C GLN A 126 -9.41 2.45 -7.74
N LEU A 127 -9.59 2.34 -6.41
CA LEU A 127 -8.47 2.35 -5.47
C LEU A 127 -7.56 1.13 -5.62
N LEU A 128 -8.14 -0.06 -5.84
CA LEU A 128 -7.36 -1.29 -6.02
C LEU A 128 -6.61 -1.34 -7.35
N GLY A 129 -7.23 -0.90 -8.45
CA GLY A 129 -6.64 -0.94 -9.79
C GLY A 129 -6.06 -2.33 -10.12
N PRO A 130 -4.75 -2.47 -10.37
CA PRO A 130 -4.13 -3.76 -10.70
C PRO A 130 -3.94 -4.70 -9.49
N ILE A 131 -4.31 -4.27 -8.27
CA ILE A 131 -4.10 -5.03 -7.04
C ILE A 131 -5.27 -6.01 -6.85
N GLU A 132 -4.98 -7.30 -6.92
CA GLU A 132 -5.98 -8.35 -6.75
C GLU A 132 -6.32 -8.58 -5.28
N ARG A 133 -5.32 -8.45 -4.39
CA ARG A 133 -5.48 -8.65 -2.96
C ARG A 133 -4.66 -7.62 -2.19
N TRP A 134 -5.31 -7.00 -1.22
CA TRP A 134 -4.71 -6.07 -0.27
C TRP A 134 -4.94 -6.56 1.16
N ARG A 135 -3.88 -6.74 1.93
CA ARG A 135 -3.96 -7.16 3.34
C ARG A 135 -3.20 -6.21 4.24
N THR A 136 -3.88 -5.66 5.23
CA THR A 136 -3.27 -4.85 6.30
C THR A 136 -3.64 -5.42 7.65
N ARG A 137 -2.85 -5.10 8.69
CA ARG A 137 -3.17 -5.43 10.07
C ARG A 137 -3.54 -4.17 10.85
N VAL A 138 -4.68 -4.17 11.55
CA VAL A 138 -5.16 -3.05 12.36
C VAL A 138 -5.71 -3.59 13.66
N LEU A 139 -5.24 -3.04 14.80
CA LEU A 139 -5.64 -3.50 16.15
C LEU A 139 -5.47 -5.02 16.37
N GLY A 140 -4.47 -5.63 15.73
CA GLY A 140 -4.22 -7.08 15.82
C GLY A 140 -5.12 -7.94 14.94
N GLU A 141 -5.98 -7.34 14.13
CA GLU A 141 -6.84 -8.04 13.18
C GLU A 141 -6.32 -7.87 11.75
N ASP A 142 -6.40 -8.94 10.97
CA ASP A 142 -6.09 -8.90 9.55
C ASP A 142 -7.33 -8.48 8.79
N VAL A 143 -7.20 -7.39 8.02
CA VAL A 143 -8.22 -6.97 7.06
C VAL A 143 -7.71 -7.28 5.66
N VAL A 144 -8.49 -8.07 4.92
CA VAL A 144 -8.20 -8.47 3.56
C VAL A 144 -9.30 -7.94 2.65
N VAL A 145 -8.91 -7.28 1.58
CA VAL A 145 -9.79 -6.82 0.51
C VAL A 145 -9.30 -7.45 -0.79
N SER A 146 -10.22 -7.99 -1.58
CA SER A 146 -9.92 -8.61 -2.87
C SER A 146 -10.78 -8.01 -3.97
N LEU A 147 -10.20 -7.82 -5.16
CA LEU A 147 -10.88 -7.26 -6.32
C LEU A 147 -12.14 -8.08 -6.70
N SER A 148 -11.99 -9.40 -6.81
CA SER A 148 -13.06 -10.34 -7.15
C SER A 148 -14.24 -10.33 -6.16
N ALA A 149 -13.97 -10.03 -4.88
CA ALA A 149 -15.02 -9.93 -3.87
C ALA A 149 -15.85 -8.66 -4.04
N ILE A 150 -15.26 -7.57 -4.52
CA ILE A 150 -15.96 -6.29 -4.75
C ILE A 150 -16.77 -6.34 -6.04
N ASP A 151 -16.20 -6.89 -7.12
CA ASP A 151 -16.90 -7.06 -8.41
C ASP A 151 -18.18 -7.89 -8.25
N GLY A 152 -18.13 -8.95 -7.42
CA GLY A 152 -19.29 -9.78 -7.14
C GLY A 152 -20.39 -9.08 -6.31
N GLN A 153 -20.05 -8.07 -5.52
CA GLN A 153 -21.03 -7.28 -4.77
C GLN A 153 -21.82 -6.32 -5.68
N GLU A 154 -21.17 -5.69 -6.68
CA GLU A 154 -21.89 -4.82 -7.63
C GLU A 154 -22.90 -5.58 -8.47
N HIS A 155 -22.56 -6.78 -8.93
CA HIS A 155 -23.49 -7.61 -9.71
C HIS A 155 -24.67 -8.16 -8.90
N SER A 156 -24.60 -8.17 -7.56
CA SER A 156 -25.69 -8.63 -6.69
C SER A 156 -26.65 -7.51 -6.29
N ASP A 157 -26.23 -6.24 -6.37
CA ASP A 157 -26.99 -5.07 -5.94
C ASP A 157 -27.64 -4.29 -7.11
N ALA A 158 -27.46 -4.77 -8.35
CA ALA A 158 -28.00 -4.22 -9.61
C ALA A 158 -29.21 -5.02 -10.13
#